data_AF-V9GZ54-F1
#
_entry.id   AF-V9GZ54-F1
#
_cell.length_a   1.000
_cell.length_b   1.000
_cell.length_c   1.000
_cell.angle_alpha   90.00
_cell.angle_beta   90.00
_cell.angle_gamma   90.00
#
_symmetry.space_group_name_H-M   'P 1'
#
loop_
_entity.id
_entity.type
_entity.pdbx_description
1 polymer ?
#
loop_
_entity_poly.entity_id
_entity_poly.type
_entity_poly.pdbx_seq_one_letter_code
_entity_poly.pdbx_strand_id
1 'polypeptide(L)'
;MDAELEFAIQPNTTGKQLFDQVVKTIGLREVWFFGLQYQDTKGFSTWLKLNKKVTAQDVRKESPLLFKFRAKFYPEDVSEELIQDITQRLFFLQVKEGILNDD
;
A
#
# COMPACT_ATOMS: atom_id res chain seq x y z
N MET A 1 3.92 -3.11 8.59
CA MET A 1 5.26 -3.67 8.33
C MET A 1 5.46 -4.92 9.19
N ASP A 2 4.50 -5.84 9.16
CA ASP A 2 4.42 -6.99 10.08
C ASP A 2 3.74 -8.22 9.40
N ALA A 3 3.32 -8.08 8.15
CA ALA A 3 2.64 -9.11 7.38
C ALA A 3 3.00 -8.95 5.90
N GLU A 4 3.49 -10.04 5.31
CA GLU A 4 3.68 -10.19 3.87
C GLU A 4 2.45 -10.92 3.32
N LEU A 5 1.85 -10.35 2.27
CA LEU A 5 0.67 -10.92 1.64
C LEU A 5 1.01 -11.32 0.21
N GLU A 6 0.91 -12.61 -0.07
CA GLU A 6 1.16 -13.17 -1.39
C GLU A 6 -0.17 -13.49 -2.07
N PHE A 7 -0.37 -12.91 -3.25
CA PHE A 7 -1.58 -13.12 -4.05
C PHE A 7 -1.21 -13.48 -5.48
N ALA A 8 -1.90 -14.47 -6.04
CA ALA A 8 -1.88 -14.71 -7.48
C ALA A 8 -2.80 -13.70 -8.17
N ILE A 9 -2.23 -12.77 -8.95
CA ILE A 9 -3.00 -11.82 -9.76
C ILE A 9 -3.13 -12.31 -11.19
N GLN A 10 -4.27 -12.00 -11.81
CA GLN A 10 -4.45 -12.24 -13.24
C GLN A 10 -3.87 -11.06 -14.06
N PRO A 11 -3.48 -11.26 -15.32
CA PRO A 11 -2.95 -10.18 -16.15
C PRO A 11 -3.99 -9.08 -16.47
N ASN A 12 -5.28 -9.37 -16.26
CA ASN A 12 -6.38 -8.40 -16.38
C ASN A 12 -6.67 -7.63 -15.07
N THR A 13 -6.03 -7.99 -13.95
CA THR A 13 -6.29 -7.39 -12.64
C THR A 13 -5.92 -5.91 -12.63
N THR A 14 -6.88 -5.08 -12.21
CA THR A 14 -6.67 -3.64 -12.03
C THR A 14 -6.00 -3.35 -10.70
N GLY A 15 -5.32 -2.20 -10.61
CA GLY A 15 -4.73 -1.75 -9.35
C GLY A 15 -5.80 -1.63 -8.25
N LYS A 16 -7.03 -1.24 -8.60
CA LYS A 16 -8.17 -1.24 -7.69
C LYS A 16 -8.47 -2.63 -7.13
N GLN A 17 -8.54 -3.66 -7.99
CA GLN A 17 -8.82 -5.03 -7.54
C GLN A 17 -7.75 -5.55 -6.58
N LEU A 18 -6.47 -5.32 -6.91
CA LEU A 18 -5.36 -5.69 -6.03
C LEU A 18 -5.45 -4.96 -4.68
N PHE A 19 -5.67 -3.65 -4.72
CA PHE A 19 -5.80 -2.83 -3.53
C PHE A 19 -6.98 -3.25 -2.65
N ASP A 20 -8.16 -3.49 -3.25
CA ASP A 20 -9.37 -3.96 -2.57
C ASP A 20 -9.12 -5.31 -1.86
N GLN A 21 -8.40 -6.22 -2.51
CA GLN A 21 -8.04 -7.51 -1.94
C GLN A 21 -7.11 -7.37 -0.73
N VAL A 22 -6.11 -6.48 -0.80
CA VAL A 22 -5.21 -6.19 0.32
C VAL A 22 -6.00 -5.62 1.50
N VAL A 23 -6.75 -4.53 1.29
CA VAL A 23 -7.50 -3.85 2.37
C VAL A 23 -8.55 -4.75 3.00
N LYS A 24 -9.20 -5.60 2.20
CA LYS A 24 -10.18 -6.58 2.70
C LYS A 24 -9.53 -7.67 3.55
N THR A 25 -8.33 -8.11 3.18
CA THR A 25 -7.58 -9.13 3.94
C THR A 25 -7.15 -8.61 5.30
N ILE A 26 -6.69 -7.35 5.37
CA ILE A 26 -6.31 -6.71 6.64
C ILE A 26 -7.51 -6.15 7.43
N GLY A 27 -8.72 -6.16 6.85
CA GLY A 27 -9.93 -5.61 7.48
C GLY A 27 -9.97 -4.08 7.56
N LEU A 28 -9.26 -3.38 6.66
CA LEU A 28 -9.16 -1.93 6.64
C LEU A 28 -10.25 -1.32 5.73
N ARG A 29 -11.00 -0.37 6.29
CA ARG A 29 -12.06 0.39 5.61
C ARG A 29 -11.63 1.82 5.29
N GLU A 30 -10.72 2.40 6.08
CA GLU A 30 -10.19 3.76 5.93
C GLU A 30 -9.15 3.85 4.79
N VAL A 31 -9.54 3.39 3.61
CA VAL A 31 -8.65 3.15 2.48
C VAL A 31 -8.09 4.44 1.85
N TRP A 32 -8.75 5.58 2.09
CA TRP A 32 -8.38 6.88 1.53
C TRP A 32 -7.00 7.36 1.98
N PHE A 33 -6.51 6.88 3.13
CA PHE A 33 -5.17 7.20 3.60
C PHE A 33 -4.06 6.39 2.92
N PHE A 34 -4.37 5.21 2.35
CA PHE A 34 -3.37 4.25 1.92
C PHE A 34 -3.24 4.16 0.41
N GLY A 35 -2.07 3.68 -0.01
CA GLY A 35 -1.79 3.31 -1.39
C GLY A 35 -0.81 2.15 -1.46
N LEU A 36 -0.67 1.59 -2.67
CA LEU A 36 0.37 0.63 -2.98
C LEU A 36 1.50 1.35 -3.68
N GLN A 37 2.69 1.27 -3.12
CA GLN A 37 3.93 1.76 -3.73
C GLN A 37 4.69 0.59 -4.32
N TYR A 38 5.26 0.75 -5.50
CA TYR A 38 6.10 -0.25 -6.15
C TYR A 38 7.38 0.41 -6.67
N GLN A 39 8.39 -0.40 -6.99
CA GLN A 39 9.58 0.09 -7.66
C GLN A 39 9.41 -0.07 -9.17
N ASP A 40 9.57 1.03 -9.89
CA ASP A 40 9.52 1.06 -11.35
C ASP A 40 10.75 0.34 -11.95
N THR A 41 10.74 -0.01 -13.23
CA THR A 41 11.91 -0.62 -13.89
C THR A 41 13.16 0.27 -13.82
N LYS A 42 12.96 1.58 -13.67
CA LYS A 42 14.02 2.59 -13.51
C LYS A 42 14.52 2.75 -12.07
N GLY A 43 13.98 2.01 -11.11
CA GLY A 43 14.36 2.08 -9.70
C GLY A 43 13.61 3.14 -8.88
N PHE A 44 12.72 3.92 -9.48
CA PHE A 44 11.94 4.95 -8.78
C PHE A 44 10.74 4.36 -8.02
N SER A 45 10.52 4.80 -6.79
CA SER A 45 9.34 4.46 -6.00
C SER A 45 8.12 5.18 -6.55
N THR A 46 7.18 4.43 -7.13
CA THR A 46 5.97 4.95 -7.78
C THR A 46 4.71 4.38 -7.12
N TRP A 47 3.65 5.18 -7.07
CA TRP A 47 2.35 4.74 -6.57
C TRP A 47 1.53 4.03 -7.65
N LEU A 48 0.97 2.88 -7.31
CA LEU A 48 0.08 2.10 -8.16
C LEU A 48 -1.19 2.91 -8.48
N LYS A 49 -1.49 3.03 -9.77
CA LYS A 49 -2.71 3.65 -10.25
C LYS A 49 -3.85 2.64 -10.20
N LEU A 50 -4.85 2.91 -9.37
CA LEU A 50 -6.01 2.03 -9.19
C LEU A 50 -6.84 1.86 -10.48
N ASN A 51 -6.89 2.90 -11.32
CA ASN A 51 -7.62 2.92 -12.59
C ASN A 51 -6.89 2.20 -13.75
N LYS A 52 -5.64 1.77 -13.56
CA LYS A 52 -4.88 1.04 -14.58
C LYS A 52 -4.68 -0.42 -14.17
N LYS A 53 -4.44 -1.28 -15.16
CA LYS A 53 -4.02 -2.67 -14.92
C LYS A 53 -2.65 -2.68 -14.25
N VAL A 54 -2.44 -3.62 -13.33
CA VAL A 54 -1.14 -3.77 -12.65
C VAL A 54 -0.05 -4.10 -13.67
N THR A 55 -0.36 -5.01 -14.59
CA THR A 55 0.52 -5.44 -15.70
C THR A 55 0.75 -4.37 -16.78
N ALA A 56 -0.10 -3.34 -16.86
CA ALA A 56 0.05 -2.24 -17.81
C ALA A 56 0.85 -1.06 -17.24
N GLN A 57 1.32 -1.19 -15.99
CA GLN A 57 2.19 -0.22 -15.33
C GLN A 57 3.63 -0.73 -15.39
N ASP A 58 4.59 0.18 -15.32
CA ASP A 58 6.03 -0.11 -15.47
C ASP A 58 6.62 -0.70 -14.17
N VAL A 59 5.88 -1.63 -13.56
CA VAL A 59 6.32 -2.35 -12.37
C VAL A 59 7.52 -3.19 -12.75
N ARG A 60 8.56 -3.14 -11.92
CA ARG A 60 9.75 -3.97 -12.11
C ARG A 60 9.33 -5.43 -12.27
N LYS A 61 9.76 -6.06 -13.37
CA LYS A 61 9.39 -7.43 -13.75
C LYS A 61 10.13 -8.47 -12.90
N GLU A 62 9.94 -8.37 -11.60
CA GLU A 62 10.39 -9.36 -10.63
C GLU A 62 9.24 -10.31 -10.33
N SER A 63 9.57 -11.58 -10.08
CA SER A 63 8.61 -12.59 -9.66
C SER A 63 9.02 -13.05 -8.25
N PRO A 64 8.26 -12.71 -7.20
CA PRO A 64 6.97 -12.01 -7.19
C PRO A 64 7.07 -10.48 -7.41
N LEU A 65 5.98 -9.86 -7.86
CA LEU A 65 5.86 -8.40 -7.93
C LEU A 65 5.78 -7.83 -6.51
N LEU A 66 6.70 -6.92 -6.16
CA LEU A 66 6.77 -6.35 -4.83
C LEU A 66 5.99 -5.04 -4.74
N PHE A 67 4.96 -5.04 -3.88
CA PHE A 67 4.18 -3.86 -3.54
C PHE A 67 4.29 -3.58 -2.05
N LYS A 68 4.55 -2.33 -1.70
CA LYS A 68 4.55 -1.82 -0.33
C LYS A 68 3.23 -1.10 -0.08
N PHE A 69 2.42 -1.64 0.83
CA PHE A 69 1.23 -0.94 1.32
C PHE A 69 1.66 0.13 2.34
N ARG A 70 1.45 1.40 2.02
CA ARG A 70 1.89 2.54 2.84
C ARG A 70 0.81 3.61 2.88
N ALA A 71 0.78 4.38 3.96
CA ALA A 71 -0.02 5.60 4.03
C ALA A 71 0.57 6.64 3.07
N LYS A 72 -0.27 7.15 2.17
CA LYS A 72 0.04 8.21 1.20
C LYS A 72 -0.40 9.58 1.72
N PHE A 73 -1.48 9.61 2.48
CA PHE A 73 -2.03 10.80 3.10
C PHE A 73 -2.05 10.58 4.62
N TYR A 74 -1.67 11.61 5.35
CA TYR A 74 -1.73 11.62 6.81
C TYR A 74 -2.94 12.44 7.24
N PRO A 75 -3.68 12.00 8.27
CA PRO A 75 -4.74 12.83 8.87
C PRO A 75 -4.13 14.11 9.47
N GLU A 76 -4.94 15.16 9.57
CA GLU A 76 -4.62 16.36 10.32
C GLU A 76 -4.62 16.07 11.83
N ASP A 77 -5.60 15.29 12.30
CA ASP A 77 -5.66 14.84 13.69
C ASP A 77 -5.84 13.32 13.79
N VAL A 78 -4.80 12.63 14.25
CA VAL A 78 -4.80 11.17 14.39
C VAL A 78 -5.80 10.65 15.41
N SER A 79 -6.18 11.46 16.41
CA SER A 79 -7.06 11.03 17.50
C SER A 79 -8.54 11.11 17.12
N GLU A 80 -8.89 12.08 16.26
CA GLU A 80 -10.25 12.25 15.77
C GLU A 80 -10.51 11.53 14.44
N GLU A 81 -9.52 11.44 13.55
CA GLU A 81 -9.73 10.91 12.20
C GLU A 81 -9.46 9.40 12.07
N LEU A 82 -8.61 8.81 12.91
CA LEU A 82 -8.31 7.37 12.83
C LEU A 82 -9.29 6.55 13.69
N ILE A 83 -10.27 5.95 13.03
CA ILE A 83 -11.36 5.24 13.72
C ILE A 83 -10.97 3.79 13.99
N GLN A 84 -10.29 3.12 13.05
CA GLN A 84 -9.96 1.70 13.21
C GLN A 84 -8.59 1.50 13.87
N ASP A 85 -8.54 0.56 14.82
CA ASP A 85 -7.32 0.14 15.51
C ASP A 85 -6.23 -0.33 14.52
N ILE A 86 -6.62 -1.06 13.45
CA ILE A 86 -5.68 -1.48 12.41
C ILE A 86 -5.06 -0.28 11.67
N THR A 87 -5.84 0.76 11.41
CA THR A 87 -5.36 1.98 10.76
C THR A 87 -4.37 2.70 11.66
N GLN A 88 -4.72 2.89 12.93
CA GLN A 88 -3.83 3.48 13.95
C GLN A 88 -2.52 2.69 14.05
N ARG A 89 -2.59 1.36 14.11
CA ARG A 89 -1.41 0.50 14.18
C ARG A 89 -0.53 0.61 12.93
N LEU A 90 -1.12 0.68 11.74
CA LEU A 90 -0.37 0.83 10.49
C LEU A 90 0.32 2.19 10.40
N PHE A 91 -0.37 3.27 10.77
CA PHE A 91 0.21 4.60 10.86
C PHE A 91 1.33 4.65 11.89
N PHE A 92 1.10 4.14 13.10
CA PHE A 92 2.10 4.08 14.16
C PHE A 92 3.35 3.33 13.70
N LEU A 93 3.20 2.15 13.10
CA LEU A 93 4.34 1.38 12.60
C LEU A 93 5.10 2.14 11.52
N GLN A 94 4.41 2.80 10.59
CA GLN A 94 5.05 3.58 9.54
C GLN A 94 5.80 4.80 10.09
N VAL A 95 5.20 5.57 11.01
CA VAL A 95 5.83 6.73 11.64
C VAL A 95 7.01 6.29 12.51
N LYS A 96 6.85 5.24 13.30
CA LYS A 96 7.93 4.66 14.12
C LYS A 96 9.11 4.25 13.27
N GLU A 97 8.88 3.61 12.13
CA GLU A 97 9.95 3.26 11.20
C GLU A 97 10.63 4.46 10.57
N GLY A 98 9.90 5.53 10.22
CA GLY A 98 10.50 6.77 9.72
C GLY A 98 11.46 7.36 10.75
N ILE A 99 10.99 7.49 12.00
CA ILE A 99 11.80 8.00 13.12
C ILE A 99 13.03 7.11 13.38
N LEU A 100 12.87 5.78 13.35
CA LEU A 100 13.98 4.85 13.60
C LEU A 100 15.01 4.82 12.46
N ASN A 101 14.60 5.11 11.23
CA ASN A 101 15.49 5.17 10.07
C ASN A 101 16.09 6.58 9.83
N ASP A 102 15.78 7.56 10.69
CA ASP A 102 16.27 8.95 10.60
C ASP A 102 15.92 9.63 9.26
N ASP A 103 14.72 9.37 8.72
CA ASP A 103 14.17 10.00 7.49
C ASP A 103 13.29 11.23 7.82
#